data_AF-V4LFS3-F1
#
_entry.id   AF-V4LFS3-F1
#
_cell.length_a   1.000
_cell.length_b   1.000
_cell.length_c   1.000
_cell.angle_alpha   90.00
_cell.angle_beta   90.00
_cell.angle_gamma   90.00
#
_symmetry.space_group_name_H-M   'P 1'
#
loop_
_entity.id
_entity.type
_entity.pdbx_description
1 polymer ?
#
loop_
_entity_poly.entity_id
_entity_poly.type
_entity_poly.pdbx_seq_one_letter_code
_entity_poly.pdbx_strand_id
1 'polypeptide(L)'
;GLFEDLKADRTEDDQVRLFRPDENALSMQTCADRLCMTPPSVEQFIEAVKQTVRAIKKWVPPGKGVLYTRPRLIGSGTILGAAPAHEYTFLIYASPVGDYHKVSTGLNFKVDHKYRRAHSL
;
A
#
# COMPACT_ATOMS: atom_id res chain seq x y z
N GLY A 1 0.80 -11.90 6.36
CA GLY A 1 1.35 -10.79 5.54
C GLY A 1 0.31 -9.70 5.43
N LEU A 2 0.75 -8.47 5.19
CA LEU A 2 -0.11 -7.27 5.13
C LEU A 2 0.33 -6.33 4.00
N PHE A 3 -0.46 -5.31 3.73
CA PHE A 3 -0.18 -4.34 2.67
C PHE A 3 -0.66 -2.93 3.03
N GLU A 4 -0.05 -1.94 2.39
CA GLU A 4 -0.44 -0.53 2.45
C GLU A 4 -0.74 -0.01 1.05
N ASP A 5 -1.41 1.13 0.97
CA ASP A 5 -1.83 1.76 -0.29
C ASP A 5 -1.46 3.23 -0.29
N LEU A 6 -0.63 3.64 -1.26
CA LEU A 6 -0.29 5.03 -1.48
C LEU A 6 -0.37 5.39 -2.96
N LYS A 7 -0.59 6.68 -3.21
CA LYS A 7 -0.57 7.27 -4.54
C LYS A 7 0.57 8.26 -4.66
N ALA A 8 1.20 8.27 -5.83
CA ALA A 8 2.13 9.30 -6.23
C ALA A 8 1.52 10.08 -7.40
N ASP A 9 1.30 11.37 -7.17
CA ASP A 9 0.63 12.28 -8.10
C ASP A 9 1.65 13.18 -8.78
N ARG A 10 1.52 13.35 -10.10
CA ARG A 10 2.32 14.32 -10.85
C ARG A 10 1.62 15.68 -10.83
N THR A 11 2.31 16.70 -10.36
CA THR A 11 1.81 18.08 -10.34
C THR A 11 1.95 18.74 -11.70
N GLU A 12 1.32 19.90 -11.86
CA GLU A 12 1.45 20.75 -13.06
C GLU A 12 2.92 21.13 -13.33
N ASP A 13 3.72 21.35 -12.27
CA ASP A 13 5.16 21.65 -12.36
C ASP A 13 6.08 20.42 -12.60
N ASP A 14 5.55 19.28 -13.07
CA ASP A 14 6.26 18.00 -13.26
C ASP A 14 6.96 17.41 -11.99
N GLN A 15 6.57 17.89 -10.81
CA GLN A 15 6.99 17.29 -9.55
C GLN A 15 6.10 16.09 -9.20
N VAL A 16 6.67 15.11 -8.51
CA VAL A 16 5.90 13.97 -8.00
C VAL A 16 5.74 14.12 -6.48
N ARG A 17 4.50 14.07 -6.01
CA ARG A 17 4.16 14.19 -4.60
C ARG A 17 3.60 12.87 -4.07
N LEU A 18 3.94 12.55 -2.83
CA LEU A 18 3.35 11.48 -2.05
C LEU A 18 2.50 12.10 -0.95
N PHE A 19 1.30 11.56 -0.73
CA PHE A 19 0.43 12.04 0.33
C PHE A 19 0.62 11.20 1.60
N ARG A 20 1.11 11.85 2.68
CA ARG A 20 1.26 11.29 4.04
C ARG A 20 1.86 9.86 4.09
N PRO A 21 3.01 9.59 3.45
CA PRO A 21 3.59 8.25 3.43
C PRO A 21 4.05 7.75 4.81
N ASP A 22 4.27 8.66 5.75
CA ASP A 22 4.53 8.41 7.17
C ASP A 22 3.35 7.74 7.87
N GLU A 23 2.12 8.17 7.60
CA GLU A 23 0.92 7.55 8.19
C GLU A 23 0.70 6.13 7.70
N ASN A 24 0.98 5.87 6.43
CA ASN A 24 0.97 4.51 5.88
C ASN A 24 2.04 3.63 6.55
N ALA A 25 3.23 4.18 6.82
CA ALA A 25 4.27 3.45 7.54
C ALA A 25 3.83 3.10 8.98
N LEU A 26 3.22 4.05 9.70
CA LEU A 26 2.68 3.83 11.05
C LEU A 26 1.52 2.82 11.06
N SER A 27 0.64 2.89 10.06
CA SER A 27 -0.43 1.90 9.83
C SER A 27 0.15 0.50 9.62
N MET A 28 1.18 0.37 8.78
CA MET A 28 1.90 -0.89 8.57
C MET A 28 2.48 -1.43 9.88
N GLN A 29 3.12 -0.59 10.69
CA GLN A 29 3.69 -1.02 11.97
C GLN A 29 2.60 -1.51 12.93
N THR A 30 1.47 -0.79 13.02
CA THR A 30 0.32 -1.18 13.85
C THR A 30 -0.27 -2.52 13.39
N CYS A 31 -0.38 -2.74 12.08
CA CYS A 31 -0.86 -3.99 11.52
C CYS A 31 0.15 -5.13 11.69
N ALA A 32 1.44 -4.85 11.59
CA ALA A 32 2.51 -5.82 11.77
C ALA A 32 2.54 -6.34 13.21
N ASP A 33 2.39 -5.46 14.19
CA ASP A 33 2.30 -5.82 15.61
C ASP A 33 1.15 -6.81 15.88
N ARG A 34 -0.05 -6.50 15.37
CA ARG A 34 -1.22 -7.41 15.43
C ARG A 34 -1.01 -8.76 14.76
N LEU A 35 -0.10 -8.85 13.79
CA LEU A 35 0.22 -10.06 13.05
C LEU A 35 1.53 -10.73 13.53
N CYS A 36 2.13 -10.24 14.61
CA CYS A 36 3.42 -10.69 15.13
C CYS A 36 4.54 -10.67 14.09
N MET A 37 4.55 -9.65 13.22
CA MET A 37 5.52 -9.46 12.15
C MET A 37 6.51 -8.33 12.49
N THR A 38 7.74 -8.40 11.99
CA THR A 38 8.71 -7.30 12.09
C THR A 38 8.60 -6.38 10.86
N PRO A 39 8.10 -5.14 11.01
CA PRO A 39 8.01 -4.17 9.91
C PRO A 39 9.34 -3.42 9.70
N PRO A 40 9.53 -2.75 8.54
CA PRO A 40 10.58 -1.74 8.39
C PRO A 40 10.35 -0.55 9.34
N SER A 41 11.41 0.23 9.60
CA SER A 41 11.26 1.55 10.25
C SER A 41 10.45 2.50 9.36
N VAL A 42 9.91 3.58 9.95
CA VAL A 42 9.16 4.60 9.20
C VAL A 42 10.04 5.21 8.10
N GLU A 43 11.30 5.49 8.41
CA GLU A 43 12.28 6.06 7.48
C GLU A 43 12.60 5.07 6.35
N GLN A 44 12.82 3.79 6.68
CA GLN A 44 13.07 2.75 5.68
C GLN A 44 11.90 2.60 4.72
N PHE A 45 10.67 2.61 5.25
CA PHE A 45 9.45 2.55 4.44
C PHE A 45 9.36 3.75 3.49
N ILE A 46 9.46 4.97 4.03
CA ILE A 46 9.33 6.21 3.25
C ILE A 46 10.41 6.27 2.17
N GLU A 47 11.66 5.95 2.50
CA GLU A 47 12.75 5.99 1.53
C GLU A 47 12.56 4.93 0.43
N ALA A 48 12.13 3.71 0.77
CA ALA A 48 11.82 2.68 -0.21
C ALA A 48 10.69 3.11 -1.18
N VAL A 49 9.63 3.74 -0.66
CA VAL A 49 8.56 4.30 -1.50
C VAL A 49 9.11 5.39 -2.43
N LYS A 50 9.91 6.33 -1.90
CA LYS A 50 10.54 7.39 -2.70
C LYS A 50 11.44 6.82 -3.79
N GLN A 51 12.28 5.84 -3.47
CA GLN A 51 13.16 5.17 -4.44
C GLN A 51 12.37 4.46 -5.53
N THR A 52 11.31 3.75 -5.16
CA THR A 52 10.42 3.08 -6.11
C THR A 52 9.82 4.10 -7.08
N VAL A 53 9.23 5.18 -6.57
CA VAL A 53 8.62 6.23 -7.39
C VAL A 53 9.64 6.93 -8.29
N ARG A 54 10.85 7.22 -7.78
CA ARG A 54 11.94 7.82 -8.57
C ARG A 54 12.34 6.90 -9.74
N ALA A 55 12.50 5.61 -9.48
CA ALA A 55 12.92 4.62 -10.49
C ALA A 55 11.92 4.48 -11.65
N ILE A 56 10.63 4.74 -11.38
CA ILE A 56 9.56 4.62 -12.38
C ILE A 56 8.86 5.95 -12.68
N LYS A 57 9.48 7.10 -12.36
CA LYS A 57 8.90 8.45 -12.53
C LYS A 57 8.29 8.63 -13.92
N LYS A 58 8.95 8.13 -14.97
CA LYS A 58 8.48 8.22 -16.37
C LYS A 58 7.08 7.64 -16.60
N TRP A 59 6.66 6.69 -15.77
CA TRP A 59 5.37 6.02 -15.85
C TRP A 59 4.27 6.71 -15.02
N VAL A 60 4.61 7.69 -14.17
CA VAL A 60 3.60 8.47 -13.44
C VAL A 60 2.78 9.26 -14.46
N PRO A 61 1.46 9.01 -14.62
CA PRO A 61 0.68 9.68 -15.65
C PRO A 61 0.61 11.20 -15.43
N PRO A 62 0.58 12.02 -16.49
CA PRO A 62 0.20 13.42 -16.38
C PRO A 62 -1.33 13.56 -16.18
N GLY A 63 -1.77 14.66 -15.57
CA GLY A 63 -3.19 14.98 -15.41
C GLY A 63 -3.89 14.11 -14.35
N LYS A 64 -5.07 13.58 -14.67
CA LYS A 64 -5.96 12.88 -13.71
C LYS A 64 -5.55 11.43 -13.37
N GLY A 65 -4.42 10.95 -13.89
CA GLY A 65 -3.90 9.63 -13.56
C GLY A 65 -2.89 9.70 -12.42
N VAL A 66 -2.70 8.58 -11.72
CA VAL A 66 -1.80 8.50 -10.56
C VAL A 66 -0.92 7.27 -10.68
N LEU A 67 0.25 7.28 -10.05
CA LEU A 67 1.03 6.07 -9.85
C LEU A 67 0.61 5.44 -8.53
N TYR A 68 0.00 4.28 -8.62
CA TYR A 68 -0.40 3.50 -7.46
C TYR A 68 0.79 2.70 -6.94
N THR A 69 1.08 2.81 -5.64
CA THR A 69 2.14 2.04 -4.97
C THR A 69 1.55 1.18 -3.87
N ARG A 70 1.96 -0.09 -3.82
CA ARG A 70 1.45 -1.12 -2.93
C ARG A 70 2.60 -1.76 -2.15
N PRO A 71 3.06 -1.14 -1.06
CA PRO A 71 3.98 -1.77 -0.13
C PRO A 71 3.37 -3.02 0.51
N ARG A 72 4.17 -4.07 0.63
CA ARG A 72 3.79 -5.40 1.12
C ARG A 72 4.81 -5.89 2.11
N LEU A 73 4.34 -6.48 3.20
CA LEU A 73 5.17 -7.22 4.14
C LEU A 73 4.69 -8.67 4.17
N ILE A 74 5.60 -9.60 3.86
CA ILE A 74 5.32 -11.03 3.68
C ILE A 74 6.27 -11.82 4.58
N GLY A 75 5.78 -12.79 5.35
CA GLY A 75 6.67 -13.75 6.02
C GLY A 75 7.25 -14.70 4.99
N SER A 76 8.55 -14.60 4.72
CA SER A 76 9.28 -15.35 3.69
C SER A 76 10.16 -16.46 4.23
N GLY A 77 10.36 -16.51 5.56
CA GLY A 77 11.18 -17.53 6.20
C GLY A 77 10.64 -18.96 6.02
N THR A 78 11.54 -19.93 6.00
CA THR A 78 11.21 -21.35 5.88
C THR A 78 10.58 -21.87 7.17
N ILE A 79 9.25 -22.04 7.18
CA ILE A 79 8.53 -22.63 8.31
C ILE A 79 7.25 -23.33 7.80
N LEU A 80 6.99 -24.56 8.26
CA LEU A 80 5.74 -25.28 8.01
C LEU A 80 4.74 -25.18 9.17
N GLY A 81 5.24 -24.93 10.39
CA GLY A 81 4.42 -24.79 11.59
C GLY A 81 3.64 -23.47 11.63
N ALA A 82 2.53 -23.45 12.38
CA ALA A 82 1.72 -22.27 12.60
C ALA A 82 2.35 -21.36 13.67
N ALA A 83 3.38 -20.59 13.28
CA ALA A 83 4.07 -19.63 14.12
C ALA A 83 4.54 -18.41 13.30
N PRO A 84 4.92 -17.29 13.95
CA PRO A 84 5.53 -16.15 13.25
C PRO A 84 6.76 -16.57 12.44
N ALA A 85 6.93 -15.96 11.25
CA ALA A 85 8.07 -16.26 10.40
C ALA A 85 9.37 -15.68 10.98
N HIS A 86 10.49 -16.36 10.74
CA HIS A 86 11.82 -15.87 11.14
C HIS A 86 12.39 -14.81 10.20
N GLU A 87 11.85 -14.71 8.99
CA GLU A 87 12.27 -13.75 7.97
C GLU A 87 11.04 -13.13 7.30
N TYR A 88 11.14 -11.85 6.97
CA TYR A 88 10.12 -11.08 6.28
C TYR A 88 10.69 -10.39 5.06
N THR A 89 9.95 -10.44 3.95
CA THR A 89 10.24 -9.68 2.74
C THR A 89 9.33 -8.45 2.70
N PHE A 90 9.95 -7.27 2.62
CA PHE A 90 9.29 -6.01 2.30
C PHE A 90 9.52 -5.67 0.81
N LEU A 91 8.44 -5.47 0.07
CA LEU A 91 8.51 -5.16 -1.36
C LEU A 91 7.40 -4.19 -1.76
N ILE A 92 7.60 -3.45 -2.85
CA ILE A 92 6.64 -2.46 -3.34
C ILE A 92 6.29 -2.78 -4.78
N TYR A 93 5.01 -3.07 -5.02
CA TYR A 93 4.48 -3.06 -6.39
C TYR A 93 4.07 -1.65 -6.77
N ALA A 94 4.26 -1.27 -8.03
CA ALA A 94 3.78 0.01 -8.51
C ALA A 94 3.24 -0.07 -9.93
N SER A 95 2.13 0.61 -10.18
CA SER A 95 1.44 0.59 -11.47
C SER A 95 0.79 1.95 -11.74
N PRO A 96 0.91 2.50 -12.97
CA PRO A 96 0.09 3.63 -13.35
C PRO A 96 -1.38 3.22 -13.40
N VAL A 97 -2.25 4.10 -12.91
CA VAL A 97 -3.71 3.93 -12.96
C VAL A 97 -4.36 5.21 -13.45
N GLY A 98 -5.36 5.07 -14.33
CA GLY A 98 -6.16 6.18 -14.82
C GLY A 98 -7.33 6.50 -13.88
N ASP A 99 -8.16 7.46 -14.30
CA ASP A 99 -9.38 7.82 -13.57
C ASP A 99 -10.37 6.65 -13.54
N TYR A 100 -10.76 6.25 -12.32
CA TYR A 100 -11.69 5.15 -12.06
C TYR A 100 -13.15 5.59 -12.26
N HIS A 101 -13.46 6.89 -12.11
CA HIS A 101 -14.81 7.42 -12.16
C HIS A 101 -15.04 8.26 -13.43
N LYS A 102 -14.90 7.61 -14.58
CA LYS A 102 -15.21 8.24 -15.89
C LYS A 102 -16.70 8.60 -16.04
N VAL A 103 -17.58 8.00 -15.23
CA VAL A 103 -19.03 8.24 -15.25
C VAL A 103 -19.51 8.37 -13.81
N SER A 104 -20.12 9.50 -13.47
CA SER A 104 -20.66 9.80 -12.14
C SER A 104 -22.02 9.13 -11.91
N THR A 105 -22.14 7.84 -12.23
CA THR A 105 -23.30 7.06 -11.80
C THR A 105 -23.07 6.62 -10.37
N GLY A 106 -24.04 6.84 -9.49
CA GLY A 106 -24.00 6.34 -8.12
C GLY A 106 -23.75 4.82 -8.07
N LEU A 107 -23.08 4.36 -7.02
CA LEU A 107 -22.85 2.94 -6.78
C LEU A 107 -24.05 2.34 -6.02
N ASN A 108 -24.52 1.17 -6.46
CA ASN A 108 -25.50 0.39 -5.71
C ASN A 108 -24.79 -0.52 -4.70
N PHE A 109 -25.17 -0.43 -3.43
CA PHE A 109 -24.60 -1.26 -2.37
C PHE A 109 -25.55 -2.42 -2.05
N LYS A 110 -24.99 -3.62 -1.93
CA LYS A 110 -25.71 -4.79 -1.40
C LYS A 110 -25.39 -4.94 0.09
N VAL A 111 -26.42 -4.85 0.92
CA VAL A 111 -26.31 -5.18 2.36
C VAL A 111 -26.63 -6.67 2.53
N ASP A 112 -25.73 -7.41 3.18
CA ASP A 112 -25.85 -8.85 3.39
C ASP A 112 -25.66 -9.16 4.89
N HIS A 113 -26.53 -10.00 5.45
CA HIS A 113 -26.50 -10.38 6.87
C HIS A 113 -25.83 -11.75 7.12
N LYS A 114 -25.59 -12.53 6.06
CA LYS A 114 -24.92 -13.85 6.14
C LYS A 114 -23.41 -13.69 6.33
N TYR A 115 -22.81 -12.72 5.65
CA TYR A 115 -21.36 -12.52 5.67
C TYR A 115 -20.98 -11.33 6.55
N ARG A 116 -20.00 -11.52 7.44
CA ARG A 116 -19.42 -10.45 8.26
C ARG A 116 -17.98 -10.21 7.83
N ARG A 117 -17.60 -8.94 7.63
CA ARG A 117 -16.24 -8.54 7.24
C ARG A 117 -15.22 -8.82 8.35
N ALA A 118 -15.59 -8.54 9.60
CA ALA A 118 -14.79 -8.76 10.79
C ALA A 118 -15.72 -8.89 12.01
N HIS A 119 -15.22 -9.52 13.08
CA HIS A 119 -15.88 -9.58 14.39
C HIS A 119 -15.04 -8.79 15.39
N SER A 120 -15.68 -7.97 16.23
CA SER A 120 -15.01 -7.38 17.39
C SER A 120 -14.76 -8.45 18.43
N LEU A 121 -13.58 -8.44 19.07
CA LEU A 121 -13.33 -9.20 20.29
C LEU A 121 -14.11 -8.61 21.46
#